data_AF-A0A376KST3-F1
#
_entry.id   AF-A0A376KST3-F1
#
_cell.length_a   1.000
_cell.length_b   1.000
_cell.length_c   1.000
_cell.angle_alpha   90.00
_cell.angle_beta   90.00
_cell.angle_gamma   90.00
#
_symmetry.space_group_name_H-M   'P 1'
#
loop_
_entity.id
_entity.type
_entity.pdbx_description
1 polymer ?
#
loop_
_entity_poly.entity_id
_entity_poly.type
_entity_poly.pdbx_seq_one_letter_code
_entity_poly.pdbx_strand_id
1 'polypeptide(L)'
;MMSFVMLVTTIAPLMAPIVGGWVLVWLSWHYIFWILALAAILASAMIFFLIKETLPPERRQPFHIRTTIGNFAALFVISVS
;
A
#
# COMPACT_ATOMS: atom_id res chain seq x y z
N MET A 1 -6.05 1.85 19.72
CA MET A 1 -6.13 1.65 18.25
C MET A 1 -4.80 1.17 17.61
N MET A 2 -3.62 1.37 18.22
CA MET A 2 -2.36 0.83 17.66
C MET A 2 -2.15 -0.69 17.85
N SER A 3 -2.71 -1.28 18.91
CA SER A 3 -2.56 -2.72 19.22
C SER A 3 -3.16 -3.64 18.15
N PHE A 4 -4.29 -3.26 17.54
CA PHE A 4 -4.91 -4.06 16.48
C PHE A 4 -4.04 -4.09 15.21
N VAL A 5 -3.49 -2.94 14.82
CA VAL A 5 -2.56 -2.85 13.68
C VAL A 5 -1.33 -3.71 13.92
N MET A 6 -0.72 -3.63 15.12
CA MET A 6 0.42 -4.49 15.47
C MET A 6 0.06 -5.98 15.38
N LEU A 7 -1.05 -6.40 15.99
CA LEU A 7 -1.50 -7.80 15.95
C LEU A 7 -1.63 -8.33 14.52
N VAL A 8 -2.26 -7.55 13.63
CA VAL A 8 -2.41 -7.93 12.23
C VAL A 8 -1.06 -8.04 11.54
N THR A 9 -0.14 -7.10 11.77
CA THR A 9 1.20 -7.14 11.15
C THR A 9 2.05 -8.33 11.62
N THR A 10 1.86 -8.82 12.85
CA THR A 10 2.59 -10.02 13.34
C THR A 10 1.96 -11.31 12.86
N ILE A 11 0.63 -11.40 12.82
CA ILE A 11 -0.09 -12.63 12.48
C ILE A 11 -0.12 -12.87 10.96
N ALA A 12 -0.25 -11.81 10.15
CA ALA A 12 -0.33 -11.91 8.70
C ALA A 12 0.83 -12.72 8.06
N PRO A 13 2.12 -12.42 8.33
CA PRO A 13 3.22 -13.18 7.73
C PRO A 13 3.31 -14.62 8.24
N LEU A 14 2.81 -14.91 9.45
CA LEU A 14 2.78 -16.26 10.01
C LEU A 14 1.73 -17.13 9.31
N MET A 15 0.59 -16.54 8.95
CA MET A 15 -0.50 -17.18 8.22
C MET A 15 -0.20 -17.35 6.73
N ALA A 16 0.52 -16.40 6.13
CA ALA A 16 0.81 -16.37 4.69
C ALA A 16 1.37 -17.70 4.12
N PRO A 17 2.39 -18.36 4.70
CA PRO A 17 2.93 -19.61 4.17
C PRO A 17 1.97 -20.80 4.33
N ILE A 18 1.14 -20.82 5.37
CA ILE A 18 0.15 -21.89 5.59
C ILE A 18 -0.91 -21.83 4.49
N VAL A 19 -1.48 -20.65 4.29
CA VAL A 19 -2.49 -20.42 3.24
C VAL A 19 -1.88 -20.61 1.85
N GLY A 20 -0.70 -20.05 1.60
CA GLY A 20 0.00 -20.21 0.33
C GLY A 20 0.36 -21.66 0.02
N GLY A 21 0.75 -22.43 1.04
CA GLY A 21 1.01 -23.87 0.94
C GLY A 21 -0.24 -24.66 0.58
N TRP A 22 -1.38 -24.38 1.23
CA TRP A 22 -2.65 -24.99 0.83
C TRP A 22 -3.04 -24.63 -0.60
N VAL A 23 -2.92 -23.36 -1.00
CA VAL A 23 -3.20 -22.97 -2.39
C VAL A 23 -2.31 -23.74 -3.36
N LEU A 24 -1.03 -23.97 -3.03
CA LEU A 24 -0.10 -24.69 -3.90
C LEU A 24 -0.37 -26.20 -3.98
N VAL A 25 -0.95 -26.81 -2.94
CA VAL A 25 -1.31 -28.24 -2.95
C VAL A 25 -2.53 -28.50 -3.83
N TRP A 26 -3.52 -27.62 -3.79
CA TRP A 26 -4.78 -27.79 -4.50
C TRP A 26 -4.82 -27.08 -5.86
N LEU A 27 -4.04 -26.01 -6.02
CA LEU A 27 -3.98 -25.17 -7.22
C LEU A 27 -2.52 -24.92 -7.62
N SER A 28 -2.32 -24.37 -8.83
CA SER A 28 -0.99 -23.97 -9.29
C SER A 28 -0.53 -22.66 -8.64
N TRP A 29 0.79 -22.43 -8.67
CA TRP A 29 1.42 -21.21 -8.13
C TRP A 29 0.82 -19.89 -8.66
N HIS A 30 0.33 -19.87 -9.91
CA HIS A 30 -0.34 -18.72 -10.51
C HIS A 30 -1.53 -18.20 -9.69
N TYR A 31 -2.22 -19.08 -8.97
CA TYR A 31 -3.38 -18.68 -8.17
C TYR A 31 -3.00 -17.83 -6.96
N ILE A 32 -1.77 -17.93 -6.46
CA ILE A 32 -1.29 -17.04 -5.40
C ILE A 32 -1.32 -15.59 -5.90
N PHE A 33 -0.88 -15.35 -7.13
CA PHE A 33 -0.91 -14.01 -7.74
C PHE A 33 -2.34 -13.51 -7.97
N TRP A 34 -3.24 -14.37 -8.44
CA TRP A 34 -4.65 -14.01 -8.59
C TRP A 34 -5.34 -13.66 -7.27
N ILE A 35 -5.05 -14.41 -6.20
CA ILE A 35 -5.58 -14.13 -4.86
C ILE A 35 -5.06 -12.77 -4.37
N LEU A 36 -3.76 -12.50 -4.51
CA LEU A 36 -3.16 -11.22 -4.12
C LEU A 36 -3.72 -10.05 -4.96
N ALA A 37 -3.90 -10.24 -6.27
CA ALA A 37 -4.48 -9.24 -7.15
C ALA A 37 -5.93 -8.92 -6.76
N LEU A 38 -6.74 -9.95 -6.50
CA LEU A 38 -8.11 -9.77 -6.05
C LEU A 38 -8.17 -9.06 -4.67
N ALA A 39 -7.29 -9.44 -3.74
CA ALA A 39 -7.19 -8.79 -2.45
C ALA A 39 -6.79 -7.30 -2.57
N ALA A 40 -5.86 -6.97 -3.46
CA ALA A 40 -5.46 -5.59 -3.73
C ALA A 40 -6.60 -4.76 -4.35
N ILE A 41 -7.36 -5.34 -5.28
CA ILE A 41 -8.54 -4.71 -5.89
C ILE A 41 -9.61 -4.46 -4.83
N LEU A 42 -9.92 -5.46 -4.00
CA LEU A 42 -10.87 -5.34 -2.90
C LEU A 42 -10.44 -4.26 -1.90
N ALA A 43 -9.18 -4.26 -1.49
CA ALA A 43 -8.65 -3.23 -0.58
C ALA A 43 -8.73 -1.84 -1.19
N SER A 44 -8.39 -1.68 -2.47
CA SER A 44 -8.49 -0.42 -3.19
C SER A 44 -9.93 0.06 -3.31
N ALA A 45 -10.86 -0.84 -3.63
CA ALA A 45 -12.29 -0.54 -3.69
C ALA A 45 -12.82 -0.13 -2.31
N MET A 46 -12.47 -0.88 -1.25
CA MET A 46 -12.83 -0.52 0.12
C MET A 46 -12.27 0.85 0.52
N ILE A 47 -11.01 1.15 0.20
CA ILE A 47 -10.43 2.46 0.47
C ILE A 47 -11.22 3.54 -0.29
N PHE A 48 -11.48 3.33 -1.57
CA PHE A 48 -12.20 4.29 -2.41
C PHE A 48 -13.63 4.58 -1.94
N PHE A 49 -14.37 3.55 -1.49
CA PHE A 49 -15.76 3.70 -1.07
C PHE A 49 -15.92 4.06 0.41
N LEU A 50 -15.06 3.53 1.29
CA LEU A 50 -15.20 3.62 2.75
C LEU A 50 -14.38 4.76 3.35
N ILE A 51 -13.24 5.11 2.75
CA ILE A 51 -12.43 6.26 3.18
C ILE A 51 -12.96 7.50 2.45
N LYS A 52 -13.97 8.15 3.06
CA LYS A 52 -14.27 9.55 2.76
C LYS A 52 -13.00 10.35 3.01
N GLU A 53 -12.46 10.98 1.96
CA GLU A 53 -11.23 11.77 2.02
C GLU A 53 -11.14 12.56 3.34
N THR A 54 -10.14 12.22 4.15
CA THR A 54 -9.87 12.88 5.42
C THR A 54 -9.31 14.30 5.23
N LEU A 55 -9.02 14.71 3.98
CA LEU A 55 -8.55 16.04 3.63
C LEU A 55 -9.73 16.93 3.21
N PRO A 56 -9.97 18.06 3.90
CA PRO A 56 -10.88 19.08 3.43
C PRO A 56 -10.43 19.57 2.03
N PRO A 57 -11.37 19.76 1.08
CA PRO A 57 -11.05 20.23 -0.26
C PRO A 57 -10.26 21.55 -0.27
N GLU A 58 -10.36 22.37 0.79
CA GLU A 58 -9.62 23.63 0.94
C GLU A 58 -8.11 23.47 1.21
N ARG A 59 -7.63 22.28 1.58
CA ARG A 59 -6.19 21.97 1.81
C ARG A 59 -5.60 21.01 0.79
N ARG A 60 -6.32 20.72 -0.31
CA ARG A 60 -5.76 20.04 -1.47
C ARG A 60 -4.63 20.90 -2.00
N GLN A 61 -3.38 20.58 -1.62
CA GLN A 61 -2.24 21.19 -2.27
C GLN A 61 -2.31 20.82 -3.74
N PRO A 62 -2.46 21.79 -4.67
CA PRO A 62 -2.35 21.50 -6.08
C PRO A 62 -0.99 20.84 -6.30
N PHE A 63 -0.97 19.62 -6.84
CA PHE A 63 0.23 18.85 -7.16
C PHE A 63 1.15 19.69 -8.07
N HIS A 64 2.00 20.52 -7.47
CA HIS A 64 3.03 21.26 -8.16
C HIS A 64 4.24 20.35 -8.30
N ILE A 65 4.10 19.36 -9.18
CA ILE A 65 5.15 18.40 -9.55
C ILE A 65 6.45 19.13 -9.95
N ARG A 66 6.33 20.33 -10.54
CA ARG A 66 7.47 21.22 -10.86
C ARG A 66 8.25 21.69 -9.63
N THR A 67 7.57 21.99 -8.52
CA THR A 67 8.23 22.50 -7.30
C THR A 67 8.86 21.37 -6.50
N THR A 68 8.24 20.19 -6.48
CA THR A 68 8.82 18.99 -5.84
C THR A 68 10.10 18.54 -6.53
N ILE A 69 10.14 18.50 -7.87
CA ILE A 69 11.35 18.14 -8.63
C ILE A 69 12.46 19.19 -8.44
N GLY A 70 12.11 20.48 -8.40
CA GLY A 70 13.07 21.57 -8.15
C GLY A 70 13.74 21.48 -6.78
N ASN A 71 12.98 21.13 -5.73
CA ASN A 71 13.53 20.95 -4.39
C ASN A 71 14.43 19.71 -4.28
N PHE A 72 14.08 18.61 -4.95
CA PHE A 72 14.95 17.43 -5.02
C PHE A 72 16.28 17.74 -5.72
N ALA A 73 16.25 18.50 -6.82
CA ALA A 73 17.46 18.94 -7.51
C ALA A 73 18.31 19.88 -6.65
N ALA A 74 17.69 20.81 -5.90
CA ALA A 74 18.39 21.70 -4.99
C ALA A 74 19.10 20.97 -3.85
N LEU A 75 18.47 19.93 -3.29
CA LEU A 75 19.12 19.08 -2.27
C LEU A 75 20.30 18.29 -2.85
N PHE A 76 20.18 17.81 -4.10
CA PHE A 76 21.27 17.10 -4.77
C PHE A 76 22.46 18.02 -5.07
N VAL A 77 22.20 19.29 -5.43
CA VAL A 77 23.26 20.29 -5.68
C VAL A 77 23.93 20.73 -4.37
N ILE A 78 23.16 20.96 -3.30
CA ILE A 78 23.69 21.35 -1.99
C ILE A 78 24.50 20.22 -1.34
N SER A 79 24.13 18.96 -1.55
CA SER A 79 24.87 17.80 -1.02
C SER A 79 26.18 17.49 -1.77
N VAL A 80 26.41 18.11 -2.93
CA VAL A 80 27.58 17.87 -3.79
C VAL A 80 28.55 19.07 -3.79
N SER A 81 28.23 20.16 -3.08
CA SER A 81 29.10 21.32 -2.86
C SER A 81 29.84 21.23 -1.54
#